data_AF-A0A830DL55-F1
#
_entry.id   AF-A0A830DL55-F1
#
_cell.length_a   1.000
_cell.length_b   1.000
_cell.length_c   1.000
_cell.angle_alpha   90.00
_cell.angle_beta   90.00
_cell.angle_gamma   90.00
#
_symmetry.space_group_name_H-M   'P 1'
#
loop_
_entity.id
_entity.type
_entity.pdbx_description
1 polymer ?
#
loop_
_entity_poly.entity_id
_entity_poly.type
_entity_poly.pdbx_seq_one_letter_code
_entity_poly.pdbx_strand_id
1 'polypeptide(L)' 'MVLIKMREIDEAYLGLTIKNVVVTVPAYLTDSQRHATKDAGVIADLKVMRIINKPHSCSHCLRS' A
#
# COMPACT_ATOMS: atom_id res chain seq x y z
N MET A 1 11.79 2.79 -7.19
CA MET A 1 12.18 2.08 -5.95
C MET A 1 11.76 2.86 -4.71
N VAL A 2 10.46 3.15 -4.54
CA VAL A 2 9.97 3.93 -3.37
C VAL A 2 9.62 3.00 -2.20
N LEU A 3 9.04 1.83 -2.49
CA LEU A 3 8.68 0.84 -1.47
C LEU A 3 9.90 0.30 -0.71
N ILE A 4 11.03 0.13 -1.38
CA ILE A 4 12.29 -0.29 -0.76
C ILE A 4 12.78 0.78 0.22
N LYS A 5 12.74 2.06 -0.16
CA LYS A 5 13.13 3.17 0.71
C LYS A 5 12.23 3.31 1.94
N MET A 6 10.92 3.15 1.75
CA MET A 6 9.95 3.14 2.86
C MET A 6 10.25 1.99 3.83
N ARG A 7 10.53 0.79 3.30
CA ARG A 7 10.94 -0.35 4.12
C ARG A 7 12.20 -0.07 4.92
N GLU A 8 13.26 0.46 4.30
CA GLU A 8 14.52 0.79 4.99
C GLU A 8 14.30 1.76 6.17
N ILE A 9 13.45 2.77 5.98
CA ILE A 9 13.13 3.76 7.03
C ILE A 9 12.34 3.09 8.16
N ASP A 10 11.30 2.32 7.83
CA ASP A 10 10.47 1.65 8.83
C ASP A 10 11.26 0.55 9.58
N GLU A 11 12.14 -0.20 8.90
CA GLU A 11 13.04 -1.18 9.51
C GLU A 11 14.06 -0.51 10.44
N ALA A 12 14.60 0.65 10.05
CA ALA A 12 15.47 1.45 10.92
C ALA A 12 14.73 2.04 12.12
N TYR A 13 13.44 2.39 11.97
CA TYR A 13 12.63 2.95 13.04
C TYR A 13 12.16 1.89 14.05
N LEU A 14 11.70 0.74 13.57
CA LEU A 14 11.17 -0.35 14.40
C LEU A 14 12.24 -1.34 14.85
N GLY A 15 13.41 -1.37 14.20
CA GLY A 15 14.48 -2.34 14.47
C GLY A 15 14.13 -3.79 14.12
N LEU A 16 13.08 -4.00 13.32
CA LEU A 16 12.52 -5.30 12.98
C LEU A 16 12.36 -5.43 11.47
N THR A 17 12.55 -6.63 10.92
CA THR A 17 12.37 -6.90 9.49
C THR A 17 10.89 -6.87 9.13
N ILE A 18 10.51 -6.04 8.16
CA ILE A 18 9.11 -5.89 7.73
C ILE A 18 8.89 -6.74 6.48
N LYS A 19 8.06 -7.79 6.63
CA LYS A 19 7.76 -8.73 5.53
C LYS A 19 6.32 -8.65 5.03
N ASN A 20 5.39 -8.18 5.85
CA ASN A 20 3.97 -8.15 5.53
C ASN A 20 3.48 -6.70 5.51
N VAL A 21 2.79 -6.30 4.45
CA VAL A 21 2.31 -4.93 4.28
C VAL A 21 0.90 -4.90 3.72
N VAL A 22 0.20 -3.82 4.05
CA VAL A 22 -1.11 -3.49 3.51
C VAL A 22 -0.96 -2.24 2.66
N VAL A 23 -1.35 -2.33 1.40
CA VAL A 23 -1.20 -1.22 0.45
C VAL A 23 -2.57 -0.61 0.18
N THR A 24 -2.66 0.70 0.31
CA THR A 24 -3.89 1.42 -0.04
C THR A 24 -3.81 1.88 -1.48
N VAL A 25 -4.84 1.59 -2.28
CA VAL A 25 -4.97 2.06 -3.65
C VAL A 25 -6.23 2.92 -3.81
N PRO A 26 -6.23 3.90 -4.72
CA PRO A 26 -7.43 4.64 -5.07
C PRO A 26 -8.52 3.72 -5.63
N ALA A 27 -9.79 4.02 -5.34
CA ALA A 27 -10.91 3.21 -5.80
C ALA A 27 -11.06 3.19 -7.33
N TYR A 28 -10.59 4.23 -8.03
CA TYR A 28 -10.64 4.35 -9.49
C TYR A 28 -9.56 3.54 -10.24
N LEU A 29 -8.66 2.86 -9.52
CA LEU A 29 -7.62 2.03 -10.15
C LEU A 29 -8.21 0.74 -10.72
N THR A 30 -7.82 0.41 -11.94
CA THR A 30 -8.20 -0.83 -12.64
C THR A 30 -7.56 -2.07 -12.00
N ASP A 31 -8.11 -3.25 -12.25
CA ASP A 31 -7.55 -4.52 -11.76
C ASP A 31 -6.11 -4.76 -12.22
N SER A 32 -5.75 -4.32 -13.43
CA SER A 32 -4.37 -4.40 -13.95
C SER A 32 -3.41 -3.55 -13.12
N GLN A 33 -3.79 -2.30 -12.81
CA GLN A 33 -2.97 -1.43 -11.96
C GLN A 33 -2.88 -1.94 -10.50
N ARG A 34 -3.94 -2.58 -10.00
CA ARG A 34 -3.93 -3.27 -8.70
C ARG A 34 -2.96 -4.45 -8.70
N HIS A 35 -2.91 -5.22 -9.79
CA HIS A 35 -1.93 -6.28 -9.97
C HIS A 35 -0.51 -5.74 -10.01
N ALA A 36 -0.27 -4.68 -10.79
CA ALA A 36 1.04 -4.02 -10.86
C ALA A 36 1.48 -3.49 -9.47
N THR A 37 0.54 -3.05 -8.64
CA THR A 37 0.83 -2.61 -7.26
C THR A 37 1.23 -3.79 -6.36
N LYS A 38 0.60 -4.97 -6.53
CA LYS A 38 1.01 -6.20 -5.84
C LYS A 38 2.40 -6.65 -6.28
N ASP A 39 2.65 -6.67 -7.58
CA ASP A 39 3.96 -7.02 -8.13
C ASP A 39 5.05 -6.07 -7.66
N ALA A 40 4.77 -4.76 -7.58
CA ALA A 40 5.71 -3.79 -7.00
C ALA A 40 6.06 -4.11 -5.54
N GLY A 41 5.10 -4.65 -4.77
CA GLY A 41 5.35 -5.16 -3.41
C GLY A 41 6.25 -6.39 -3.41
N VAL A 42 6.00 -7.36 -4.30
CA VAL A 42 6.83 -8.57 -4.44
C VAL A 42 8.26 -8.22 -4.85
N ILE A 43 8.44 -7.29 -5.79
CA ILE A 43 9.75 -6.78 -6.22
C ILE A 43 10.50 -6.11 -5.05
N ALA A 44 9.78 -5.53 -4.10
CA ALA A 44 10.37 -4.93 -2.89
C ALA A 44 10.60 -5.93 -1.75
N ASP A 45 10.42 -7.24 -1.99
CA ASP A 45 10.47 -8.31 -0.99
C ASP A 45 9.41 -8.15 0.13
N LEU A 46 8.28 -7.53 -0.21
CA LEU A 46 7.16 -7.27 0.70
C LEU A 46 5.93 -8.09 0.30
N LYS A 47 5.39 -8.87 1.23
CA LYS A 47 4.14 -9.62 1.06
C LYS A 47 2.95 -8.70 1.24
N VAL A 48 2.31 -8.33 0.14
CA VAL A 48 1.07 -7.53 0.14
C VAL A 48 -0.09 -8.42 0.60
N MET A 49 -0.46 -8.31 1.88
CA MET A 49 -1.54 -9.13 2.47
C MET A 49 -2.92 -8.70 1.96
N ARG A 50 -3.13 -7.41 1.80
CA ARG A 50 -4.40 -6.86 1.34
C ARG A 50 -4.17 -5.54 0.60
N ILE A 51 -4.91 -5.37 -0.49
CA ILE A 51 -5.09 -4.06 -1.11
C ILE A 51 -6.37 -3.46 -0.54
N ILE A 52 -6.27 -2.32 0.13
CA ILE A 52 -7.41 -1.58 0.65
C ILE A 52 -7.78 -0.47 -0.34
N ASN A 53 -9.06 -0.37 -0.67
CA ASN A 53 -9.56 0.77 -1.41
C ASN A 53 -9.68 1.95 -0.46
N LYS A 54 -9.00 3.05 -0.76
CA LYS A 54 -9.36 4.33 -0.14
C LYS A 54 -10.81 4.60 -0.54
N PRO A 55 -11.77 4.73 0.41
CA PRO A 55 -13.13 5.07 0.04
C PRO A 55 -13.09 6.34 -0.80
N HIS A 56 -13.90 6.38 -1.86
CA HIS A 56 -14.05 7.57 -2.67
C HIS A 56 -14.19 8.76 -1.73
N SER A 57 -13.35 9.79 -1.90
CA SER A 57 -13.55 11.08 -1.27
C SER A 57 -14.85 11.67 -1.85
N CYS A 58 -15.99 11.20 -1.37
CA CYS A 58 -17.32 11.57 -1.86
C CYS A 58 -18.19 11.95 -0.65
N SER A 59 -18.32 13.27 -0.48
CA SER A 59 -19.51 14.01 -0.08
C SER A 59 -20.20 13.74 1.27
N HIS A 60 -19.78 12.77 2.08
CA HIS A 60 -20.44 12.47 3.35
C HIS A 60 -19.56 12.75 4.59
N CYS A 61 -18.77 13.82 4.56
CA CYS A 61 -18.12 14.40 5.75
C CYS A 61 -18.57 15.85 6.04
N LEU A 62 -19.68 16.31 5.47
CA LEU A 62 -20.26 17.65 5.72
C LEU A 62 -21.71 17.64 6.23
N ARG A 63 -22.20 16.52 6.78
CA ARG A 63 -23.47 16.52 7.54
C ARG A 63 -23.35 15.67 8.79
N SER A 64 -23.09 16.38 9.88
CA SER A 64 -23.83 16.40 11.17
C SER A 64 -22.88 16.51 12.34
#